data_AF-J8Q1Q5-F1
#
_entry.id   AF-J8Q1Q5-F1
#
_cell.length_a   1.000
_cell.length_b   1.000
_cell.length_c   1.000
_cell.angle_alpha   90.00
_cell.angle_beta   90.00
_cell.angle_gamma   90.00
#
_symmetry.space_group_name_H-M   'P 1'
#
loop_
_entity.id
_entity.type
_entity.pdbx_description
1 polymer ?
#
loop_
_entity_poly.entity_id
_entity_poly.type
_entity_poly.pdbx_seq_one_letter_code
_entity_poly.pdbx_strand_id
1 'polypeptide(L)'
;MNSNVEELLRRIPLYNKYGKDFPQETLNRFQIPEFKLPVLKPINELLDPWYQECDNITKVCQMHDSSSKKFDQWYKDQYMSKKPPGMVGNILLSPSKKDNS
;
A
#
# COMPACT_ATOMS: atom_id res chain seq x y z
N MET A 1 2.77 -12.51 88.81
CA MET A 1 2.15 -11.28 88.29
C MET A 1 1.27 -11.64 87.11
N ASN A 2 -0.05 -11.69 87.35
CA ASN A 2 -1.21 -11.50 86.46
C ASN A 2 -1.19 -11.97 84.98
N SER A 3 -0.50 -13.05 84.62
CA SER A 3 -0.54 -13.66 83.27
C SER A 3 -1.95 -13.95 82.74
N ASN A 4 -2.90 -14.24 83.63
CA ASN A 4 -4.30 -14.50 83.28
C ASN A 4 -5.01 -13.22 82.78
N VAL A 5 -4.70 -12.06 83.39
CA VAL A 5 -5.29 -10.77 83.01
C VAL A 5 -4.74 -10.29 81.66
N GLU A 6 -3.47 -10.51 81.39
CA GLU A 6 -2.86 -10.21 80.08
C GLU A 6 -3.47 -11.06 78.96
N GLU A 7 -3.74 -12.34 79.22
CA GLU A 7 -4.40 -13.21 78.26
C GLU A 7 -5.86 -12.79 78.01
N LEU A 8 -6.56 -12.34 79.05
CA LEU A 8 -7.91 -11.76 78.95
C LEU A 8 -7.91 -10.47 78.13
N LEU A 9 -6.96 -9.57 78.37
CA LEU A 9 -6.84 -8.29 77.65
C LEU A 9 -6.53 -8.51 76.16
N ARG A 10 -5.74 -9.52 75.82
CA ARG A 10 -5.45 -9.88 74.41
C ARG A 10 -6.63 -10.51 73.69
N ARG A 11 -7.56 -11.15 74.42
CA ARG A 11 -8.79 -11.71 73.84
C ARG A 11 -9.83 -10.63 73.50
N ILE A 12 -9.67 -9.41 74.00
CA ILE A 12 -10.55 -8.28 73.69
C ILE A 12 -9.94 -7.50 72.52
N PRO A 13 -10.63 -7.41 71.35
CA PRO A 13 -10.11 -6.65 70.23
C PRO A 13 -10.11 -5.16 70.56
N LEU A 14 -9.03 -4.47 70.17
CA LEU A 14 -8.93 -3.03 70.30
C LEU A 14 -9.76 -2.36 69.21
N TYR A 15 -10.52 -1.34 69.59
CA TYR A 15 -11.33 -0.56 68.67
C TYR A 15 -10.74 0.84 68.51
N ASN A 16 -10.88 1.38 67.31
CA ASN A 16 -10.52 2.75 67.04
C ASN A 16 -11.56 3.69 67.68
N LYS A 17 -11.10 4.70 68.43
CA LYS A 17 -11.93 5.72 69.08
C LYS A 17 -12.88 6.42 68.11
N TYR A 18 -12.44 6.61 66.87
CA TYR A 18 -13.20 7.31 65.83
C TYR A 18 -14.14 6.38 65.05
N GLY A 19 -14.15 5.07 65.37
CA GLY A 19 -15.09 4.10 64.80
C GLY A 19 -15.19 4.18 63.28
N LYS A 20 -16.36 4.64 62.80
CA LYS A 20 -16.69 4.79 61.37
C LYS A 20 -16.22 6.10 60.75
N ASP A 21 -15.89 7.09 61.58
CA ASP A 21 -15.34 8.38 61.14
C ASP A 21 -13.84 8.29 60.85
N PHE A 22 -13.21 7.16 61.18
CA PHE A 22 -11.83 6.90 60.80
C PHE A 22 -11.75 6.63 59.29
N PRO A 23 -10.94 7.40 58.53
CA PRO A 23 -10.88 7.25 57.08
C PRO A 23 -10.35 5.86 56.74
N GLN A 24 -11.20 5.05 56.11
CA GLN A 24 -10.79 3.79 55.50
C GLN A 24 -10.31 4.06 54.08
N GLU A 25 -9.50 3.17 53.51
CA GLU A 25 -9.15 3.26 52.09
C GLU A 25 -10.42 3.09 51.26
N THR A 26 -11.04 4.21 50.86
CA THR A 26 -12.36 4.25 50.23
C THR A 26 -12.31 4.05 48.73
N LEU A 27 -11.12 4.18 48.11
CA LEU A 27 -10.98 4.22 46.65
C LEU A 27 -9.90 3.25 46.19
N ASN A 28 -10.34 2.20 45.52
CA ASN A 28 -9.45 1.31 44.79
C ASN A 28 -8.93 2.00 43.52
N ARG A 29 -7.65 1.82 43.22
CA ARG A 29 -7.05 2.34 42.00
C ARG A 29 -7.73 1.71 40.78
N PHE A 30 -8.40 2.55 39.98
CA PHE A 30 -9.02 2.11 38.74
C PHE A 30 -7.96 1.64 37.74
N GLN A 31 -8.10 0.40 37.27
CA GLN A 31 -7.22 -0.17 36.25
C GLN A 31 -7.76 0.21 34.88
N ILE A 32 -6.98 0.97 34.12
CA ILE A 32 -7.33 1.34 32.74
C ILE A 32 -7.01 0.14 31.85
N PRO A 33 -7.95 -0.31 31.00
CA PRO A 33 -7.71 -1.38 30.06
C PRO A 33 -6.71 -0.95 28.98
N GLU A 34 -5.94 -1.92 28.49
CA GLU A 34 -4.98 -1.68 27.42
C GLU A 34 -5.70 -1.51 26.09
N PHE A 35 -5.54 -0.35 25.45
CA PHE A 35 -6.01 -0.11 24.10
C PHE A 35 -4.92 -0.48 23.09
N LYS A 36 -5.18 -1.50 22.28
CA LYS A 36 -4.29 -1.89 21.19
C LYS A 36 -4.77 -1.25 19.91
N LEU A 37 -3.99 -0.28 19.41
CA LEU A 37 -4.18 0.28 18.08
C LEU A 37 -3.59 -0.69 17.05
N PRO A 38 -4.30 -0.98 15.95
CA PRO A 38 -3.76 -1.82 14.90
C PRO A 38 -2.56 -1.12 14.28
N VAL A 39 -1.46 -1.86 14.15
CA VAL A 39 -0.30 -1.39 13.40
C VAL A 39 -0.73 -1.27 11.95
N LEU A 40 -0.63 -0.05 11.40
CA LEU A 40 -0.80 0.17 9.97
C LEU A 40 0.30 -0.63 9.27
N LYS A 41 -0.07 -1.72 8.61
CA LYS A 41 0.86 -2.44 7.72
C LYS A 41 1.41 -1.42 6.70
N PRO A 42 2.68 -1.51 6.30
CA PRO A 42 3.22 -0.61 5.29
C PRO A 42 2.48 -0.85 3.97
N ILE A 43 1.48 0.01 3.69
CA ILE A 43 0.66 0.00 2.47
C ILE A 43 1.54 0.15 1.23
N ASN A 44 2.71 0.77 1.39
CA ASN A 44 3.71 0.98 0.36
C ASN A 44 4.19 -0.35 -0.25
N GLU A 45 4.42 -1.38 0.57
CA GLU A 45 4.87 -2.69 0.07
C GLU A 45 3.81 -3.37 -0.83
N LEU A 46 2.54 -3.05 -0.62
CA LEU A 46 1.45 -3.55 -1.46
C LEU A 46 1.27 -2.68 -2.71
N LEU A 47 1.33 -1.35 -2.61
CA LEU A 47 1.04 -0.46 -3.74
C LEU A 47 2.18 -0.36 -4.75
N ASP A 48 3.43 -0.48 -4.32
CA ASP A 48 4.60 -0.33 -5.19
C ASP A 48 4.62 -1.35 -6.35
N PRO A 49 4.36 -2.67 -6.12
CA PRO A 49 4.26 -3.64 -7.20
C PRO A 49 3.14 -3.33 -8.20
N TRP A 50 1.96 -2.90 -7.73
CA TRP A 50 0.84 -2.54 -8.60
C TRP A 50 1.15 -1.34 -9.48
N TYR A 51 1.83 -0.34 -8.93
CA TYR A 51 2.29 0.80 -9.71
C TYR A 51 3.31 0.38 -10.78
N GLN A 52 4.28 -0.44 -10.42
CA GLN A 52 5.30 -0.94 -11.35
C GLN A 52 4.70 -1.76 -12.49
N GLU A 53 3.69 -2.58 -12.22
CA GLU A 53 2.99 -3.35 -13.25
C GLU A 53 2.35 -2.42 -14.30
N CYS A 54 1.61 -1.40 -13.85
CA CYS A 54 1.00 -0.41 -14.73
C CYS A 54 2.03 0.38 -15.55
N ASP A 55 3.15 0.77 -14.93
CA ASP A 55 4.24 1.48 -15.62
C ASP A 55 4.89 0.59 -16.69
N ASN A 56 5.13 -0.68 -16.38
CA ASN A 56 5.69 -1.64 -17.33
C ASN A 56 4.76 -1.89 -18.52
N ILE A 57 3.46 -2.05 -18.30
CA ILE A 57 2.47 -2.19 -19.38
C ILE A 57 2.47 -0.95 -20.26
N THR A 58 2.52 0.24 -19.66
CA THR A 58 2.56 1.50 -20.41
C THR A 58 3.79 1.57 -21.32
N LYS A 59 4.97 1.19 -20.81
CA LYS A 59 6.21 1.13 -21.59
C LYS A 59 6.12 0.13 -22.75
N VAL A 60 5.50 -1.04 -22.53
CA VAL A 60 5.30 -2.04 -23.58
C VAL A 60 4.39 -1.51 -24.69
N CYS A 61 3.29 -0.84 -24.33
CA CYS A 61 2.40 -0.20 -25.32
C CYS A 61 3.13 0.88 -26.13
N GLN A 62 3.88 1.76 -25.46
CA GLN A 62 4.68 2.79 -26.15
C GLN A 62 5.71 2.17 -27.09
N MET A 63 6.36 1.08 -26.68
CA MET A 63 7.30 0.34 -27.51
C MET A 63 6.62 -0.25 -28.75
N HIS A 64 5.46 -0.89 -28.57
CA HIS A 64 4.65 -1.40 -29.66
C HIS A 64 4.28 -0.30 -30.67
N ASP A 65 3.78 0.83 -30.19
CA ASP A 65 3.36 1.96 -31.04
C ASP A 65 4.54 2.61 -31.78
N SER A 66 5.71 2.66 -31.13
CA SER A 66 6.94 3.18 -31.73
C SER A 66 7.55 2.26 -32.80
N SER A 67 7.24 0.95 -32.76
CA SER A 67 7.79 -0.05 -33.68
C SER A 67 7.39 0.23 -35.13
N SER A 68 6.14 0.65 -35.35
CA SER A 68 5.63 1.02 -36.67
C SER A 68 6.44 2.18 -37.28
N LYS A 69 6.76 3.20 -36.48
CA LYS A 69 7.58 4.34 -36.93
C LYS A 69 9.00 3.93 -37.30
N LYS A 70 9.60 2.98 -36.56
CA LYS A 70 10.93 2.43 -36.88
C LYS A 70 10.91 1.66 -38.19
N PHE A 71 9.84 0.90 -38.43
CA PHE A 71 9.66 0.19 -39.70
C PHE A 71 9.54 1.16 -40.88
N ASP A 72 8.73 2.22 -40.76
CA ASP A 72 8.57 3.22 -41.83
C ASP A 72 9.88 3.93 -42.17
N GLN A 73 10.67 4.28 -41.16
CA GLN A 73 12.01 4.86 -41.35
C GLN A 73 12.93 3.90 -42.08
N TRP A 74 13.01 2.64 -41.62
CA TRP A 74 13.81 1.61 -42.27
C TRP A 74 13.36 1.37 -43.73
N TYR A 75 12.05 1.29 -43.97
CA TYR A 75 11.48 1.06 -45.29
C TYR A 75 11.79 2.21 -46.26
N LYS A 76 11.70 3.45 -45.79
CA LYS A 76 12.10 4.64 -46.56
C LYS A 76 13.57 4.58 -46.94
N ASP A 77 14.45 4.25 -46.00
CA ASP A 77 15.88 4.22 -46.25
C ASP A 77 16.29 3.09 -47.20
N GLN A 78 15.67 1.91 -47.09
CA GLN A 78 16.01 0.77 -47.94
C GLN A 78 15.43 0.87 -49.35
N TYR A 79 14.17 1.29 -49.50
CA TYR A 79 13.44 1.15 -50.77
C TYR A 79 13.04 2.48 -51.41
N MET A 80 12.96 3.57 -50.64
CA MET A 80 12.66 4.89 -51.20
C MET A 80 13.93 5.69 -51.53
N SER A 81 15.01 5.54 -50.75
CA SER A 81 16.28 6.24 -51.01
C SER A 81 17.11 5.62 -52.14
N LYS A 82 17.04 4.29 -52.30
CA LYS A 82 17.79 3.51 -53.31
C LYS A 82 17.00 3.29 -54.60
N LYS A 83 15.99 4.12 -54.88
CA LYS A 83 15.24 4.00 -56.14
C LYS A 83 16.20 4.23 -57.32
N PRO A 84 16.27 3.30 -58.28
CA PRO A 84 17.12 3.49 -59.46
C PRO A 84 16.69 4.75 -60.21
N PRO A 85 17.66 5.53 -60.76
CA PRO A 85 17.38 6.71 -61.56
C PRO A 85 16.69 6.27 -62.87
N GLY A 86 15.37 6.19 -62.84
CA GLY A 86 14.53 5.69 -63.93
C GLY A 86 13.05 5.55 -63.54
N MET A 87 12.74 5.34 -62.26
CA MET A 87 11.35 5.32 -61.75
C MET A 87 10.77 6.71 -61.43
N VAL A 88 11.52 7.79 -61.66
CA VAL A 88 11.05 9.18 -61.44
C VAL A 88 10.37 9.75 -62.69
N GLY A 89 10.46 9.06 -63.83
CA GLY A 89 9.80 9.43 -65.08
C GLY A 89 8.38 8.88 -65.15
N ASN A 90 7.41 9.66 -64.71
CA ASN A 90 6.01 9.76 -65.17
C ASN A 90 5.26 8.53 -65.75
N ILE A 91 5.56 7.29 -65.35
CA ILE A 91 4.80 6.09 -65.74
C ILE A 91 4.59 5.23 -64.48
N LEU A 92 3.72 5.73 -63.60
CA LEU A 92 3.04 4.91 -62.60
C LEU A 92 1.85 4.25 -63.29
N LEU A 93 2.03 3.04 -63.80
CA LEU A 93 0.90 2.16 -64.15
C LEU A 93 0.24 1.73 -62.84
N SER A 94 -0.66 2.56 -62.36
CA SER A 94 -1.55 2.22 -61.25
C SER A 94 -2.47 1.07 -61.70
N PRO A 95 -2.74 0.05 -60.87
CA PRO A 95 -3.70 -0.97 -61.23
C PRO A 95 -5.07 -0.31 -61.41
N SER A 96 -5.62 -0.31 -62.63
CA SER A 96 -6.99 0.11 -62.88
C SER A 96 -7.92 -0.87 -62.15
N LYS A 97 -8.71 -0.37 -61.21
CA LYS A 97 -9.88 -1.10 -60.72
C LYS A 97 -10.75 -1.43 -61.94
N LYS A 98 -11.03 -2.71 -62.14
CA LYS A 98 -12.12 -3.13 -63.03
C LYS A 98 -13.40 -2.89 -62.25
N ASP A 99 -14.14 -1.85 -62.63
CA ASP A 99 -15.54 -1.73 -62.23
C ASP A 99 -16.30 -2.85 -62.93
N ASN A 100 -16.81 -3.79 -62.14
CA ASN A 100 -17.77 -4.78 -62.62
C ASN A 100 -19.12 -4.07 -62.80
N SER A 101 -19.51 -3.82 -64.05
CA SER A 101 -20.93 -3.74 -64.45
C SER A 101 -21.35 -5.11 -64.97
#